data_AF-A0A4U1L8V7-F1
#
_entry.id   AF-A0A4U1L8V7-F1
#
_cell.length_a   1.000
_cell.length_b   1.000
_cell.length_c   1.000
_cell.angle_alpha   90.00
_cell.angle_beta   90.00
_cell.angle_gamma   90.00
#
_symmetry.space_group_name_H-M   'P 1'
#
loop_
_entity.id
_entity.type
_entity.pdbx_description
1 polymer ?
#
loop_
_entity_poly.entity_id
_entity_poly.type
_entity_poly.pdbx_seq_one_letter_code
_entity_poly.pdbx_strand_id
1 'polypeptide(L)'
;MIARGAGLTCRVRALLLRAGEGAMRTILMAAAMSIGAPAAAEVTSAALSSFVIDAAITVDAPPARVWDSFRAPASWWDAEHSYSGDAANLYMDAQATGCFCERIPDGKGSIEHAHIVYVAPGRMVRMTGGLGPLQAEAVAATLTFRFDAEGEGATKVTMRYVVGGHMQAGGETMAPLVDNVLLHQLARLKAAAERAAPGS
;
A
#
# COMPACT_ATOMS: atom_id res chain seq x y z
N MET A 1 11.33 36.52 -36.22
CA MET A 1 12.76 36.17 -36.08
C MET A 1 12.81 34.86 -35.30
N ILE A 2 13.60 33.88 -35.77
CA ILE A 2 13.83 32.51 -35.22
C ILE A 2 12.65 31.56 -35.50
N ALA A 3 12.63 30.63 -36.47
CA ALA A 3 13.56 29.62 -37.00
C ALA A 3 13.47 28.24 -36.29
N ARG A 4 13.26 27.23 -37.14
CA ARG A 4 13.01 25.78 -36.98
C ARG A 4 14.09 24.98 -36.22
N GLY A 5 13.72 23.77 -35.79
CA GLY A 5 14.60 22.59 -35.69
C GLY A 5 14.16 21.66 -34.55
N ALA A 6 13.46 20.54 -34.80
CA ALA A 6 13.91 19.25 -35.34
C ALA A 6 14.86 18.48 -34.39
N GLY A 7 14.44 17.26 -34.06
CA GLY A 7 15.00 16.43 -33.00
C GLY A 7 16.35 15.80 -33.29
N LEU A 8 16.90 15.15 -32.26
CA LEU A 8 18.04 14.27 -32.39
C LEU A 8 17.91 13.08 -31.43
N THR A 9 17.89 11.89 -32.02
CA THR A 9 17.83 10.57 -31.40
C THR A 9 19.16 10.22 -30.74
N CYS A 10 19.08 9.67 -29.53
CA CYS A 10 20.19 9.10 -28.80
C CYS A 10 20.52 7.70 -29.37
N ARG A 11 21.73 7.49 -29.89
CA ARG A 11 22.28 6.16 -30.19
C ARG A 11 23.54 5.95 -29.36
N VAL A 12 23.40 5.19 -28.28
CA VAL A 12 24.52 4.66 -27.48
C VAL A 12 25.23 3.59 -28.32
N ARG A 13 26.48 3.86 -28.67
CA ARG A 13 27.36 2.91 -29.35
C ARG A 13 28.12 2.14 -28.28
N ALA A 14 27.76 0.88 -28.07
CA ALA A 14 28.52 -0.04 -27.22
C ALA A 14 29.89 -0.32 -27.86
N LEU A 15 30.97 0.01 -27.15
CA LEU A 15 32.34 -0.31 -27.56
C LEU A 15 32.76 -1.59 -26.82
N LEU A 16 32.85 -2.69 -27.58
CA LEU A 16 33.49 -3.94 -27.17
C LEU A 16 35.00 -3.73 -27.05
N LEU A 17 35.58 -4.04 -25.89
CA LEU A 17 37.03 -4.19 -25.70
C LEU A 17 37.36 -5.61 -25.22
N ARG A 18 38.44 -6.11 -25.81
CA ARG A 18 38.92 -7.49 -25.84
C ARG A 18 39.55 -7.96 -24.53
N ALA A 19 39.49 -9.27 -24.34
CA ALA A 19 40.11 -10.06 -23.27
C ALA A 19 41.66 -9.99 -23.28
N GLY A 20 42.24 -10.06 -22.08
CA GLY A 20 43.64 -10.39 -21.83
C GLY A 20 43.70 -11.43 -20.69
N GLU A 21 44.44 -12.51 -20.91
CA GLU A 21 44.63 -13.64 -20.00
C GLU A 21 45.71 -13.36 -18.93
N GLY A 22 45.49 -13.79 -17.69
CA GLY A 22 46.54 -13.82 -16.67
C GLY A 22 46.08 -13.93 -15.21
N ALA A 23 46.16 -15.16 -14.68
CA ALA A 23 46.44 -15.55 -13.29
C ALA A 23 45.43 -15.30 -12.14
N MET A 24 45.35 -16.36 -11.32
CA MET A 24 45.02 -16.41 -9.88
C MET A 24 43.54 -16.48 -9.46
N ARG A 25 43.19 -17.70 -9.02
CA ARG A 25 42.01 -18.07 -8.23
C ARG A 25 41.72 -17.06 -7.11
N THR A 26 40.54 -16.45 -7.14
CA THR A 26 39.81 -16.06 -5.93
C THR A 26 38.32 -16.11 -6.25
N ILE A 27 37.63 -17.16 -5.80
CA ILE A 27 36.17 -17.23 -5.86
C ILE A 27 35.66 -16.32 -4.75
N LEU A 28 35.41 -15.05 -5.06
CA LEU A 28 34.64 -14.15 -4.22
C LEU A 28 33.18 -14.59 -4.32
N MET A 29 32.72 -15.32 -3.29
CA MET A 29 31.31 -15.63 -3.11
C MET A 29 30.63 -14.34 -2.64
N ALA A 30 30.22 -13.52 -3.61
CA ALA A 30 29.46 -12.30 -3.34
C ALA A 30 28.07 -12.70 -2.82
N ALA A 31 27.89 -12.64 -1.50
CA ALA A 31 26.59 -12.73 -0.88
C ALA A 31 25.74 -11.56 -1.40
N ALA A 32 24.79 -11.86 -2.29
CA ALA A 32 23.78 -10.92 -2.74
C ALA A 32 22.86 -10.61 -1.55
N MET A 33 23.18 -9.56 -0.80
CA MET A 33 22.23 -8.93 0.11
C MET A 33 21.12 -8.32 -0.73
N SER A 34 19.96 -8.99 -0.75
CA SER A 34 18.71 -8.48 -1.29
C SER A 34 18.30 -7.26 -0.48
N ILE A 35 18.69 -6.08 -0.92
CA ILE A 35 18.18 -4.82 -0.39
C ILE A 35 16.71 -4.74 -0.84
N GLY A 36 15.79 -5.11 0.05
CA GLY A 36 14.36 -4.91 -0.17
C GLY A 36 14.14 -3.42 -0.43
N ALA A 37 13.60 -3.09 -1.60
CA ALA A 37 13.25 -1.70 -1.90
C ALA A 37 12.25 -1.21 -0.85
N PRO A 38 12.45 -0.02 -0.26
CA PRO A 38 11.42 0.59 0.55
C PRO A 38 10.18 0.76 -0.34
N ALA A 39 9.02 0.33 0.17
CA ALA A 39 7.75 0.58 -0.48
C ALA A 39 7.52 2.10 -0.44
N ALA A 40 7.82 2.79 -1.54
CA ALA A 40 7.39 4.16 -1.76
C ALA A 40 6.03 4.09 -2.44
N ALA A 41 5.04 4.78 -1.88
CA ALA A 41 3.80 5.05 -2.56
C ALA A 41 4.00 6.33 -3.38
N GLU A 42 3.36 6.35 -4.54
CA GLU A 42 3.47 7.44 -5.49
C GLU A 42 2.12 8.13 -5.58
N VAL A 43 2.10 9.46 -5.38
CA VAL A 43 0.94 10.29 -5.71
C VAL A 43 0.89 10.42 -7.23
N THR A 44 0.08 9.59 -7.88
CA THR A 44 0.02 9.51 -9.34
C THR A 44 -0.85 10.61 -9.97
N SER A 45 -1.68 11.28 -9.16
CA SER A 45 -2.38 12.51 -9.51
C SER A 45 -2.88 13.22 -8.26
N ALA A 46 -2.83 14.54 -8.24
CA ALA A 46 -3.51 15.39 -7.28
C ALA A 46 -4.10 16.61 -8.02
N ALA A 47 -5.32 16.96 -7.69
CA ALA A 47 -5.98 18.20 -8.09
C ALA A 47 -6.57 18.84 -6.82
N LEU A 48 -7.06 20.07 -6.93
CA LEU A 48 -7.67 20.78 -5.80
C LEU A 48 -8.69 19.93 -5.03
N SER A 49 -9.48 19.11 -5.74
CA SER A 49 -10.58 18.30 -5.20
C SER A 49 -10.40 16.79 -5.36
N SER A 50 -9.21 16.28 -5.69
CA SER A 50 -8.98 14.85 -5.80
C SER A 50 -7.52 14.46 -5.64
N PHE A 51 -7.27 13.21 -5.28
CA PHE A 51 -5.94 12.62 -5.37
C PHE A 51 -6.03 11.10 -5.51
N VAL A 52 -4.92 10.52 -5.97
CA VAL A 52 -4.74 9.07 -6.09
C VAL A 52 -3.42 8.69 -5.45
N ILE A 53 -3.46 7.67 -4.61
CA ILE A 53 -2.29 7.00 -4.03
C ILE A 53 -2.22 5.59 -4.57
N ASP A 54 -1.05 5.22 -5.09
CA ASP A 54 -0.72 3.85 -5.49
C ASP A 54 0.50 3.37 -4.70
N ALA A 55 0.38 2.20 -4.06
CA ALA A 55 1.43 1.59 -3.27
C ALA A 55 1.52 0.09 -3.56
N ALA A 56 2.72 -0.48 -3.43
CA ALA A 56 2.92 -1.91 -3.50
C ALA A 56 4.01 -2.36 -2.53
N ILE A 57 3.83 -3.55 -1.95
CA ILE A 57 4.85 -4.22 -1.14
C ILE A 57 4.83 -5.72 -1.42
N THR A 58 5.97 -6.39 -1.35
CA THR A 58 6.05 -7.85 -1.33
C THR A 58 6.09 -8.33 0.11
N VAL A 59 5.23 -9.28 0.45
CA VAL A 59 5.12 -9.93 1.76
C VAL A 59 5.59 -11.37 1.63
N ASP A 60 6.48 -11.82 2.51
CA ASP A 60 7.07 -13.16 2.50
C ASP A 60 6.13 -14.19 3.16
N ALA A 61 4.88 -14.22 2.67
CA ALA A 61 3.84 -15.15 3.06
C ALA A 61 2.90 -15.45 1.87
N PRO A 62 2.25 -16.62 1.83
CA PRO A 62 1.27 -16.94 0.79
C PRO A 62 -0.01 -16.09 0.95
N PRO A 63 -0.78 -15.85 -0.14
CA PRO A 63 -1.91 -14.92 -0.12
C PRO A 63 -2.98 -15.20 0.94
N ALA A 64 -3.21 -16.48 1.26
CA ALA A 64 -4.16 -16.88 2.30
C ALA A 64 -3.78 -16.29 3.68
N ARG A 65 -2.50 -16.37 4.05
CA ARG A 65 -2.01 -15.84 5.34
C ARG A 65 -2.07 -14.32 5.38
N VAL A 66 -1.67 -13.68 4.28
CA VAL A 66 -1.74 -12.21 4.16
C VAL A 66 -3.18 -11.73 4.26
N TRP A 67 -4.12 -12.46 3.66
CA TRP A 67 -5.55 -12.18 3.73
C TRP A 67 -6.11 -12.32 5.14
N ASP A 68 -5.77 -13.38 5.86
CA ASP A 68 -6.25 -13.56 7.24
C ASP A 68 -5.70 -12.49 8.18
N SER A 69 -4.43 -12.10 8.00
CA SER A 69 -3.84 -10.97 8.71
C SER A 69 -4.53 -9.65 8.35
N PHE A 70 -4.77 -9.40 7.07
CA PHE A 70 -5.42 -8.18 6.56
C PHE A 70 -6.79 -7.96 7.21
N ARG A 71 -7.62 -9.01 7.29
CA ARG A 71 -8.97 -8.93 7.88
C ARG A 71 -8.99 -8.73 9.40
N ALA A 72 -7.85 -8.80 10.06
CA ALA A 72 -7.72 -8.58 11.50
C ALA A 72 -6.98 -7.25 11.78
N PRO A 73 -7.59 -6.08 11.50
CA PRO A 73 -6.94 -4.78 11.63
C PRO A 73 -6.36 -4.52 13.03
N ALA A 74 -6.98 -5.05 14.09
CA ALA A 74 -6.44 -4.97 15.45
C ALA A 74 -5.03 -5.53 15.63
N SER A 75 -4.58 -6.43 14.75
CA SER A 75 -3.26 -7.07 14.83
C SER A 75 -2.15 -6.28 14.13
N TRP A 76 -2.50 -5.32 13.26
CA TRP A 76 -1.52 -4.66 12.40
C TRP A 76 -1.72 -3.16 12.24
N TRP A 77 -2.94 -2.63 12.34
CA TRP A 77 -3.16 -1.19 12.21
C TRP A 77 -2.47 -0.43 13.35
N ASP A 78 -1.87 0.72 13.06
CA ASP A 78 -1.28 1.57 14.09
C ASP A 78 -2.36 2.27 14.93
N ALA A 79 -2.28 2.10 16.25
CA ALA A 79 -3.20 2.73 17.19
C ALA A 79 -3.12 4.27 17.16
N GLU A 80 -1.96 4.86 16.83
CA GLU A 80 -1.82 6.32 16.65
C GLU A 80 -2.63 6.88 15.47
N HIS A 81 -3.09 5.99 14.58
CA HIS A 81 -3.96 6.31 13.46
C HIS A 81 -5.33 5.65 13.58
N SER A 82 -5.78 5.42 14.81
CA SER A 82 -7.14 5.04 15.18
C SER A 82 -7.83 6.20 15.89
N TYR A 83 -9.15 6.23 15.91
CA TYR A 83 -9.88 7.32 16.60
C TYR A 83 -9.90 7.12 18.12
N SER A 84 -9.90 5.88 18.59
CA SER A 84 -9.88 5.53 20.01
C SER A 84 -8.49 5.55 20.62
N GLY A 85 -7.44 5.57 19.79
CA GLY A 85 -6.05 5.43 20.24
C GLY A 85 -5.67 3.99 20.61
N ASP A 86 -6.51 3.00 20.29
CA ASP A 86 -6.28 1.59 20.59
C ASP A 86 -6.73 0.69 19.42
N ALA A 87 -5.76 0.02 18.79
CA ALA A 87 -6.02 -0.87 17.67
C ALA A 87 -6.91 -2.07 18.06
N ALA A 88 -6.97 -2.47 19.34
CA ALA A 88 -7.84 -3.56 19.81
C ALA A 88 -9.34 -3.28 19.55
N ASN A 89 -9.71 -2.02 19.35
CA ASN A 89 -11.07 -1.63 19.02
C ASN A 89 -11.42 -1.77 17.53
N LEU A 90 -10.42 -1.94 16.66
CA LEU A 90 -10.61 -2.08 15.22
C LEU A 90 -11.07 -3.49 14.85
N TYR A 91 -12.01 -3.57 13.92
CA TYR A 91 -12.48 -4.85 13.38
C TYR A 91 -12.92 -4.70 11.92
N MET A 92 -12.97 -5.83 11.23
CA MET A 92 -13.43 -5.88 9.84
C MET A 92 -14.42 -7.03 9.62
N ASP A 93 -15.64 -6.69 9.20
CA ASP A 93 -16.60 -7.67 8.70
C ASP A 93 -16.36 -7.85 7.20
N ALA A 94 -15.48 -8.76 6.81
CA ALA A 94 -15.01 -8.89 5.42
C ALA A 94 -16.02 -9.56 4.45
N GLN A 95 -17.20 -8.96 4.32
CA GLN A 95 -18.27 -9.29 3.38
C GLN A 95 -18.79 -8.01 2.73
N ALA A 96 -19.46 -8.07 1.59
CA ALA A 96 -20.09 -6.88 1.03
C ALA A 96 -21.04 -6.23 2.05
N THR A 97 -21.03 -4.90 2.12
CA THR A 97 -21.65 -4.04 3.15
C THR A 97 -21.17 -4.24 4.57
N GLY A 98 -20.24 -5.18 4.81
CA GLY A 98 -19.57 -5.30 6.08
C GLY A 98 -18.60 -4.13 6.29
N CYS A 99 -18.26 -3.88 7.54
CA CYS A 99 -17.59 -2.66 7.94
C CYS A 99 -16.12 -2.87 8.24
N PHE A 100 -15.27 -1.90 7.89
CA PHE A 100 -14.00 -1.66 8.57
C PHE A 100 -14.28 -0.55 9.60
N CYS A 101 -14.40 -0.96 10.85
CA CYS A 101 -14.92 -0.13 11.93
C CYS A 101 -14.04 -0.17 13.16
N GLU A 102 -14.35 0.75 14.05
CA GLU A 102 -13.75 0.88 15.36
C GLU A 102 -14.83 1.02 16.43
N ARG A 103 -14.63 0.36 17.57
CA ARG A 103 -15.48 0.56 18.75
C ARG A 103 -15.00 1.77 19.53
N ILE A 104 -15.92 2.58 20.05
CA ILE A 104 -15.57 3.64 20.98
C ILE A 104 -15.52 3.02 22.40
N PRO A 105 -14.49 3.35 23.21
CA PRO A 105 -14.43 2.96 24.62
C PRO A 105 -15.76 3.26 25.34
N ASP A 106 -16.09 2.46 26.35
CA ASP A 106 -17.37 2.45 27.06
C ASP A 106 -18.59 1.94 26.27
N GLY A 107 -18.39 1.48 25.03
CA GLY A 107 -19.41 0.76 24.25
C GLY A 107 -20.60 1.60 23.79
N LYS A 108 -20.50 2.93 23.83
CA LYS A 108 -21.59 3.87 23.52
C LYS A 108 -21.59 4.36 22.08
N GLY A 109 -20.72 3.82 21.22
CA GLY A 109 -20.68 4.20 19.81
C GLY A 109 -19.70 3.37 18.99
N SER A 110 -19.67 3.67 17.69
CA SER A 110 -18.82 3.04 16.70
C SER A 110 -18.41 4.06 15.64
N ILE A 111 -17.29 3.79 14.96
CA ILE A 111 -16.75 4.66 13.92
C ILE A 111 -16.54 3.81 12.68
N GLU A 112 -17.12 4.23 11.56
CA GLU A 112 -16.90 3.60 10.26
C GLU A 112 -15.73 4.28 9.54
N HIS A 113 -14.64 3.54 9.34
CA HIS A 113 -13.54 4.01 8.49
C HIS A 113 -13.90 3.83 7.01
N ALA A 114 -14.48 2.68 6.69
CA ALA A 114 -15.00 2.33 5.37
C ALA A 114 -15.94 1.12 5.47
N HIS A 115 -16.69 0.83 4.42
CA HIS A 115 -17.36 -0.47 4.25
C HIS A 115 -16.94 -1.16 2.96
N ILE A 116 -17.00 -2.48 2.98
CA ILE A 116 -16.58 -3.35 1.89
C ILE A 116 -17.66 -3.32 0.79
N VAL A 117 -17.25 -3.09 -0.46
CA VAL A 117 -18.12 -3.10 -1.65
C VAL A 117 -17.78 -4.24 -2.62
N TYR A 118 -16.62 -4.87 -2.45
CA TYR A 118 -16.21 -6.06 -3.19
C TYR A 118 -15.25 -6.88 -2.32
N VAL A 119 -15.44 -8.19 -2.26
CA VAL A 119 -14.48 -9.09 -1.60
C VAL A 119 -14.35 -10.38 -2.38
N ALA A 120 -13.11 -10.71 -2.71
CA ALA A 120 -12.67 -12.01 -3.20
C ALA A 120 -11.53 -12.48 -2.27
N PRO A 121 -11.82 -13.35 -1.28
CA PRO A 121 -10.86 -13.77 -0.28
C PRO A 121 -9.52 -14.23 -0.88
N GLY A 122 -8.41 -13.78 -0.31
CA GLY A 122 -7.07 -14.11 -0.79
C GLY A 122 -6.66 -13.45 -2.11
N ARG A 123 -7.50 -12.61 -2.71
CA ARG A 123 -7.26 -12.01 -4.04
C ARG A 123 -7.45 -10.50 -4.07
N MET A 124 -8.57 -9.99 -3.55
CA MET A 124 -8.88 -8.57 -3.59
C MET A 124 -9.95 -8.21 -2.56
N VAL A 125 -9.83 -7.02 -1.97
CA VAL A 125 -10.94 -6.33 -1.32
C VAL A 125 -11.03 -4.90 -1.83
N ARG A 126 -12.25 -4.38 -1.94
CA ARG A 126 -12.51 -2.97 -2.19
C ARG A 126 -13.44 -2.44 -1.12
N MET A 127 -13.09 -1.28 -0.61
CA MET A 127 -13.83 -0.55 0.41
C MET A 127 -14.13 0.87 -0.08
N THR A 128 -15.20 1.46 0.43
CA THR A 128 -15.52 2.87 0.25
C THR A 128 -15.58 3.57 1.60
N GLY A 129 -14.91 4.71 1.73
CA GLY A 129 -14.81 5.45 2.99
C GLY A 129 -13.65 6.45 3.02
N GLY A 130 -13.89 7.59 3.66
CA GLY A 130 -12.87 8.62 3.93
C GLY A 130 -12.06 8.27 5.16
N LEU A 131 -10.75 8.05 5.01
CA LEU A 131 -9.88 7.72 6.14
C LEU A 131 -9.47 8.97 6.93
N GLY A 132 -9.45 8.85 8.26
CA GLY A 132 -9.05 9.92 9.18
C GLY A 132 -9.81 11.23 8.91
N PRO A 133 -9.13 12.38 8.75
CA PRO A 133 -9.80 13.67 8.57
C PRO A 133 -10.74 13.71 7.35
N LEU A 134 -10.55 12.84 6.34
CA LEU A 134 -11.42 12.77 5.17
C LEU A 134 -12.82 12.26 5.50
N GLN A 135 -13.03 11.60 6.65
CA GLN A 135 -14.35 11.13 7.06
C GLN A 135 -15.34 12.29 7.27
N ALA A 136 -14.85 13.45 7.71
CA ALA A 136 -15.67 14.63 7.96
C ALA A 136 -15.90 15.48 6.69
N GLU A 137 -15.27 15.11 5.58
CA GLU A 137 -15.30 15.84 4.32
C GLU A 137 -16.35 15.27 3.36
N ALA A 138 -16.85 16.08 2.42
CA ALA A 138 -17.79 15.60 1.41
C ALA A 138 -17.04 14.94 0.24
N VAL A 139 -16.36 13.83 0.54
CA VAL A 139 -15.58 13.03 -0.43
C VAL A 139 -16.25 11.70 -0.75
N ALA A 140 -16.05 11.25 -1.98
CA ALA A 140 -16.15 9.86 -2.38
C ALA A 140 -14.74 9.27 -2.44
N ALA A 141 -14.52 8.16 -1.74
CA ALA A 141 -13.20 7.57 -1.58
C ALA A 141 -13.26 6.06 -1.73
N THR A 142 -12.44 5.49 -2.61
CA THR A 142 -12.38 4.05 -2.90
C THR A 142 -10.98 3.51 -2.62
N LEU A 143 -10.89 2.56 -1.68
CA LEU A 143 -9.67 1.87 -1.29
C LEU A 143 -9.70 0.43 -1.81
N THR A 144 -8.75 0.05 -2.66
CA THR A 144 -8.63 -1.31 -3.19
C THR A 144 -7.32 -1.92 -2.77
N PHE A 145 -7.37 -3.13 -2.19
CA PHE A 145 -6.22 -4.00 -2.00
C PHE A 145 -6.30 -5.18 -2.97
N ARG A 146 -5.16 -5.58 -3.53
CA ARG A 146 -5.01 -6.86 -4.23
C ARG A 146 -3.88 -7.67 -3.60
N PHE A 147 -4.06 -8.97 -3.63
CA PHE A 147 -3.13 -9.97 -3.10
C PHE A 147 -2.78 -10.90 -4.26
N ASP A 148 -1.71 -10.58 -4.98
CA ASP A 148 -1.27 -11.34 -6.15
C ASP A 148 -0.11 -12.26 -5.72
N ALA A 149 -0.25 -13.57 -5.92
CA ALA A 149 0.79 -14.55 -5.55
C ALA A 149 2.07 -14.33 -6.36
N GLU A 150 3.22 -14.36 -5.70
CA GLU A 150 4.55 -14.35 -6.31
C GLU A 150 5.27 -15.66 -5.93
N GLY A 151 5.08 -16.71 -6.73
CA GLY A 151 5.55 -18.05 -6.39
C GLY A 151 4.73 -18.70 -5.27
N GLU A 152 5.35 -19.63 -4.53
CA GLU A 152 4.66 -20.41 -3.48
C GLU A 152 4.68 -19.74 -2.09
N GLY A 153 5.61 -18.80 -1.86
CA GLY A 153 5.90 -18.27 -0.53
C GLY A 153 5.72 -16.76 -0.36
N ALA A 154 5.42 -16.02 -1.42
CA ALA A 154 5.33 -14.57 -1.37
C ALA A 154 4.04 -14.04 -2.02
N THR A 155 3.63 -12.84 -1.60
CA THR A 155 2.46 -12.13 -2.11
C THR A 155 2.83 -10.69 -2.38
N LYS A 156 2.57 -10.22 -3.59
CA LYS A 156 2.53 -8.79 -3.88
C LYS A 156 1.21 -8.22 -3.44
N VAL A 157 1.26 -7.35 -2.43
CA VAL A 157 0.12 -6.56 -2.00
C VAL A 157 0.17 -5.23 -2.71
N THR A 158 -0.87 -4.92 -3.49
CA THR A 158 -1.04 -3.58 -4.08
C THR A 158 -2.20 -2.89 -3.40
N MET A 159 -2.03 -1.60 -3.11
CA MET A 159 -3.03 -0.75 -2.49
C MET A 159 -3.22 0.49 -3.36
N ARG A 160 -4.48 0.78 -3.71
CA ARG A 160 -4.85 1.98 -4.45
C ARG A 160 -5.96 2.72 -3.72
N TYR A 161 -5.75 3.99 -3.41
CA TYR A 161 -6.74 4.86 -2.80
C TYR A 161 -7.07 6.03 -3.72
N VAL A 162 -8.32 6.10 -4.20
CA VAL A 162 -8.82 7.16 -5.07
C VAL A 162 -9.80 8.00 -4.28
N VAL A 163 -9.51 9.29 -4.13
CA VAL A 163 -10.34 10.23 -3.37
C VAL A 163 -10.74 11.38 -4.28
N GLY A 164 -12.01 11.77 -4.24
CA GLY A 164 -12.51 12.95 -4.94
C GLY A 164 -13.69 13.58 -4.21
N GLY A 165 -13.80 14.90 -4.25
CA GLY A 165 -14.87 15.66 -3.61
C GLY A 165 -14.38 16.92 -2.91
N HIS A 166 -15.21 17.46 -2.02
CA HIS A 166 -14.82 18.63 -1.23
C HIS A 166 -13.80 18.23 -0.18
N MET A 167 -12.69 18.96 -0.09
CA MET A 167 -11.67 18.83 0.95
C MET A 167 -11.22 20.24 1.31
N GLN A 168 -11.37 20.65 2.57
CA GLN A 168 -11.06 22.03 2.97
C GLN A 168 -9.59 22.39 2.76
N ALA A 169 -8.68 21.45 3.07
CA ALA A 169 -7.24 21.64 2.91
C ALA A 169 -6.75 21.49 1.45
N GLY A 170 -7.61 21.01 0.54
CA GLY A 170 -7.28 20.67 -0.85
C GLY A 170 -6.52 19.35 -1.00
N GLY A 171 -6.68 18.70 -2.17
CA GLY A 171 -6.08 17.40 -2.46
C GLY A 171 -4.56 17.40 -2.43
N GLU A 172 -3.91 18.49 -2.85
CA GLU A 172 -2.43 18.62 -2.86
C GLU A 172 -1.84 18.61 -1.44
N THR A 173 -2.55 19.18 -0.46
CA THR A 173 -2.13 19.16 0.96
C THR A 173 -2.41 17.80 1.59
N MET A 174 -3.56 17.21 1.27
CA MET A 174 -4.02 15.95 1.88
C MET A 174 -3.26 14.73 1.37
N ALA A 175 -2.97 14.68 0.07
CA ALA A 175 -2.32 13.52 -0.57
C ALA A 175 -1.05 13.03 0.16
N PRO A 176 -0.03 13.87 0.43
CA PRO A 176 1.19 13.40 1.09
C PRO A 176 0.97 12.96 2.55
N LEU A 177 0.00 13.53 3.27
CA LEU A 177 -0.30 13.12 4.64
C LEU A 177 -0.93 11.72 4.66
N VAL A 178 -1.90 11.50 3.77
CA VAL A 178 -2.59 10.21 3.64
C VAL A 178 -1.63 9.13 3.11
N ASP A 179 -0.76 9.50 2.17
CA ASP A 179 0.27 8.62 1.61
C ASP A 179 1.19 8.03 2.69
N ASN A 180 1.73 8.90 3.56
CA ASN A 180 2.60 8.48 4.66
C ASN A 180 1.88 7.52 5.62
N VAL A 181 0.64 7.82 6.00
CA VAL A 181 -0.15 6.94 6.87
C VAL A 181 -0.38 5.60 6.20
N LEU A 182 -0.83 5.59 4.94
CA LEU A 182 -1.14 4.36 4.22
C LEU A 182 0.09 3.47 4.02
N LEU A 183 1.26 4.04 3.71
CA LEU A 183 2.51 3.30 3.63
C LEU A 183 2.91 2.67 4.97
N HIS A 184 2.79 3.43 6.06
CA HIS A 184 3.05 2.94 7.40
C HIS A 184 2.15 1.74 7.73
N GLN A 185 0.85 1.86 7.43
CA GLN A 185 -0.10 0.77 7.64
C GLN A 185 0.21 -0.46 6.76
N LEU A 186 0.62 -0.26 5.51
CA LEU A 186 1.01 -1.36 4.61
C LEU A 186 2.27 -2.09 5.12
N ALA A 187 3.25 -1.36 5.67
CA ALA A 187 4.44 -1.95 6.27
C ALA A 187 4.11 -2.77 7.53
N ARG A 188 3.19 -2.29 8.36
CA ARG A 188 2.73 -3.03 9.54
C ARG A 188 1.94 -4.29 9.17
N LEU A 189 1.12 -4.23 8.11
CA LEU A 189 0.45 -5.42 7.56
C LEU A 189 1.47 -6.47 7.11
N LYS A 190 2.51 -6.09 6.36
CA LYS A 190 3.60 -7.00 5.97
C LYS A 190 4.19 -7.68 7.21
N ALA A 191 4.58 -6.89 8.19
CA ALA A 191 5.23 -7.40 9.40
C ALA A 191 4.31 -8.34 10.21
N ALA A 192 3.01 -8.05 10.28
CA ALA A 192 2.04 -8.93 10.93
C ALA A 192 1.86 -10.26 10.19
N ALA A 193 1.70 -10.21 8.87
CA ALA A 193 1.52 -11.40 8.04
C ALA A 193 2.73 -12.34 8.02
N GLU A 194 3.94 -11.79 8.10
CA GLU A 194 5.18 -12.58 8.15
C GLU A 194 5.40 -13.26 9.50
N ARG A 195 4.90 -12.65 10.59
CA ARG A 195 4.92 -13.25 11.93
C ARG A 195 3.80 -14.26 12.16
N ALA A 196 2.68 -14.12 11.45
CA ALA A 196 1.53 -15.01 11.62
C ALA A 196 1.91 -16.46 11.29
N ALA A 197 1.44 -17.39 12.12
CA ALA A 197 1.61 -18.81 11.87
C ALA A 197 0.77 -19.26 10.66
N PRO A 198 1.15 -20.33 9.94
CA PRO A 198 0.28 -20.90 8.92
C PRO A 198 -1.05 -21.39 9.56
N GLY A 199 -2.19 -20.88 9.08
CA GLY A 199 -3.52 -21.41 9.43
C GLY A 199 -4.13 -20.92 10.75
N SER A 200 -3.67 -19.79 11.30
CA SER A 200 -4.26 -19.10 12.46
C SER A 200 -5.39 -18.16 12.08
#